data_AF-A0A496YSN3-F1
#
_entry.id   AF-A0A496YSN3-F1
#
_cell.length_a   1.000
_cell.length_b   1.000
_cell.length_c   1.000
_cell.angle_alpha   90.00
_cell.angle_beta   90.00
_cell.angle_gamma   90.00
#
_symmetry.space_group_name_H-M   'P 1'
#
loop_
_entity.id
_entity.type
_entity.pdbx_description
1 polymer ?
#
loop_
_entity_poly.entity_id
_entity_poly.type
_entity_poly.pdbx_seq_one_letter_code
_entity_poly.pdbx_strand_id
1 'polypeptide(L)'
;MAEVFKDMEEGNWDRVPKLVEMLGRGAMGGRISALKIKEVCKELGMLEAVDRLIAELKAGGVISPSLGSFPEATQQRGPIYELNPSLFTRAGTH
;
A
#
# COMPACT_ATOMS: atom_id res chain seq x y z
N MET A 1 -4.61 -4.87 13.03
CA MET A 1 -4.60 -3.92 11.88
C MET A 1 -4.59 -2.46 12.34
N ALA A 2 -5.32 -2.04 13.39
CA ALA A 2 -5.42 -0.64 13.79
C ALA A 2 -4.18 -0.05 14.52
N GLU A 3 -3.27 -0.88 15.04
CA GLU A 3 -2.16 -0.37 15.87
C GLU A 3 -0.99 0.20 15.09
N VAL A 4 -0.83 -0.20 13.82
CA VAL A 4 0.26 0.22 12.93
C VAL A 4 0.18 1.72 12.62
N PHE A 5 -0.98 2.35 12.80
CA PHE A 5 -1.23 3.72 12.34
C PHE A 5 -1.33 4.73 13.48
N LYS A 6 -0.98 4.33 14.72
CA LYS A 6 -1.04 5.13 15.97
C LYS A 6 -0.34 6.47 15.92
N ASP A 7 0.61 6.63 15.02
CA ASP A 7 1.46 7.83 14.93
C ASP A 7 1.03 8.81 13.83
N MET A 8 0.01 8.48 13.02
CA MET A 8 -0.52 9.40 12.02
C MET A 8 -1.37 10.47 12.72
N GLU A 9 -0.96 11.73 12.60
CA GLU A 9 -1.58 12.91 13.22
C GLU A 9 -3.11 12.83 13.26
N GLU A 10 -3.67 13.22 14.42
CA GLU A 10 -5.10 13.20 14.79
C GLU A 10 -6.00 13.77 13.68
N GLY A 11 -6.44 12.90 12.75
CA GLY A 11 -7.34 13.29 11.66
C GLY A 11 -7.32 12.38 10.44
N ASN A 12 -6.23 11.64 10.19
CA ASN A 12 -6.11 10.78 9.01
C ASN A 12 -6.56 9.32 9.20
N TRP A 13 -6.97 8.96 10.42
CA TRP A 13 -7.37 7.61 10.83
C TRP A 13 -8.51 7.00 10.02
N ASP A 14 -9.50 7.82 9.64
CA ASP A 14 -10.64 7.39 8.83
C ASP A 14 -10.22 6.99 7.40
N ARG A 15 -9.11 7.56 6.91
CA ARG A 15 -8.64 7.37 5.54
C ARG A 15 -7.74 6.15 5.38
N VAL A 16 -7.17 5.63 6.47
CA VAL A 16 -6.26 4.48 6.42
C VAL A 16 -6.97 3.18 6.00
N PRO A 17 -8.14 2.80 6.54
CA PRO A 17 -8.87 1.63 6.05
C PRO A 17 -9.21 1.75 4.57
N LYS A 18 -9.61 2.95 4.13
CA LYS A 18 -9.95 3.24 2.74
C LYS A 18 -8.73 3.19 1.83
N LEU A 19 -7.58 3.67 2.30
CA LEU A 19 -6.29 3.52 1.63
C LEU A 19 -5.97 2.04 1.42
N VAL A 20 -6.01 1.23 2.48
CA VAL A 20 -5.74 -0.22 2.40
C VAL A 20 -6.70 -0.90 1.41
N GLU A 21 -7.99 -0.58 1.43
CA GLU A 21 -8.94 -1.13 0.45
C GLU A 21 -8.59 -0.72 -0.99
N MET A 22 -8.28 0.55 -1.24
CA MET A 22 -7.92 1.04 -2.57
C MET A 22 -6.60 0.43 -3.07
N LEU A 23 -5.63 0.20 -2.17
CA LEU A 23 -4.40 -0.52 -2.49
C LEU A 23 -4.69 -1.97 -2.87
N GLY A 24 -5.60 -2.65 -2.15
CA GLY A 24 -6.05 -4.00 -2.47
C GLY A 24 -6.72 -4.10 -3.84
N ARG A 25 -7.60 -3.14 -4.18
CA ARG A 25 -8.27 -3.07 -5.50
C ARG A 25 -7.30 -2.71 -6.63
N GLY A 26 -6.32 -1.85 -6.35
CA GLY A 26 -5.32 -1.40 -7.32
C GLY A 26 -4.17 -2.37 -7.53
N ALA A 27 -4.05 -3.40 -6.70
CA ALA A 27 -3.01 -4.41 -6.82
C ALA A 27 -3.36 -5.45 -7.88
N MET A 28 -2.42 -5.71 -8.78
CA MET A 28 -2.55 -6.73 -9.82
C MET A 28 -1.74 -7.95 -9.41
N GLY A 29 -2.42 -9.09 -9.20
CA GLY A 29 -1.76 -10.31 -8.74
C GLY A 29 -1.08 -10.17 -7.37
N GLY A 30 -1.61 -9.31 -6.49
CA GLY A 30 -1.03 -9.02 -5.18
C GLY A 30 0.16 -8.07 -5.21
N ARG A 31 0.49 -7.47 -6.35
CA ARG A 31 1.59 -6.50 -6.50
C ARG A 31 1.08 -5.09 -6.77
N ILE A 32 1.75 -4.10 -6.20
CA ILE A 32 1.43 -2.68 -6.35
C ILE A 32 2.71 -1.84 -6.46
N SER A 33 2.73 -0.87 -7.37
CA SER A 33 3.89 0.00 -7.53
C SER A 33 3.81 1.25 -6.65
N ALA A 34 4.96 1.84 -6.34
CA ALA A 34 5.03 3.10 -5.61
C ALA A 34 4.29 4.25 -6.32
N LEU A 35 4.23 4.23 -7.66
CA LEU A 35 3.42 5.17 -8.43
C LEU A 35 1.93 5.01 -8.11
N LYS A 36 1.44 3.77 -8.08
CA LYS A 36 0.02 3.52 -7.76
C LYS A 36 -0.32 3.91 -6.32
N ILE A 37 0.58 3.65 -5.37
CA ILE A 37 0.44 4.13 -3.99
C ILE A 37 0.35 5.66 -3.96
N LYS A 38 1.22 6.36 -4.71
CA LYS A 38 1.18 7.83 -4.83
C LYS A 38 -0.13 8.34 -5.41
N GLU A 39 -0.67 7.70 -6.45
CA GLU A 39 -1.97 8.05 -7.02
C GLU A 39 -3.09 7.93 -5.97
N VAL A 40 -3.18 6.79 -5.30
CA VAL A 40 -4.21 6.56 -4.27
C VAL A 40 -4.07 7.57 -3.12
N CYS A 41 -2.84 7.85 -2.67
CA CYS A 41 -2.61 8.87 -1.64
C CYS A 41 -2.98 10.27 -2.13
N LYS A 42 -2.75 10.60 -3.40
CA LYS A 42 -3.20 11.87 -3.99
C LYS A 42 -4.73 11.97 -3.99
N GLU A 43 -5.44 10.90 -4.35
CA GLU A 43 -6.90 10.86 -4.34
C GLU A 43 -7.49 11.04 -2.92
N LEU A 44 -6.77 10.59 -1.90
CA LEU A 44 -7.17 10.73 -0.49
C LEU A 44 -6.64 12.02 0.18
N GLY A 45 -5.95 12.89 -0.57
CA GLY A 45 -5.35 14.12 -0.04
C GLY A 45 -4.22 13.89 0.96
N MET A 46 -3.48 12.79 0.80
CA MET A 46 -2.40 12.32 1.69
C MET A 46 -1.03 12.30 0.98
N LEU A 47 -0.86 13.08 -0.10
CA LEU A 47 0.34 13.04 -0.95
C LEU A 47 1.63 13.35 -0.15
N GLU A 48 1.55 14.26 0.82
CA GLU A 48 2.70 14.66 1.66
C GLU A 48 3.13 13.56 2.64
N ALA A 49 2.24 12.61 2.93
CA ALA A 49 2.50 11.51 3.87
C ALA A 49 2.85 10.20 3.17
N VAL A 50 3.02 10.16 1.84
CA VAL A 50 3.24 8.92 1.08
C VAL A 50 4.42 8.11 1.60
N ASP A 51 5.59 8.74 1.75
CA ASP A 51 6.80 8.01 2.15
C ASP A 51 6.67 7.46 3.58
N ARG A 52 6.04 8.22 4.48
CA ARG A 52 5.70 7.77 5.84
C ARG A 52 4.71 6.60 5.79
N LEU A 53 3.65 6.70 5.00
CA LEU A 53 2.67 5.63 4.81
C LEU A 53 3.30 4.34 4.29
N ILE A 54 4.20 4.43 3.30
CA ILE A 54 4.92 3.25 2.79
C ILE A 54 5.76 2.62 3.90
N ALA A 55 6.41 3.43 4.74
CA ALA A 55 7.18 2.93 5.88
C ALA A 55 6.28 2.24 6.92
N GLU A 56 5.14 2.83 7.27
CA GLU A 56 4.18 2.24 8.22
C GLU A 56 3.56 0.95 7.67
N LEU A 57 3.18 0.93 6.39
CA LEU A 57 2.64 -0.26 5.73
C LEU A 57 3.68 -1.39 5.69
N LYS A 58 4.96 -1.07 5.54
CA LYS A 58 6.05 -2.05 5.65
C LYS A 58 6.23 -2.53 7.08
N ALA A 59 6.30 -1.61 8.05
CA ALA A 59 6.50 -1.91 9.46
C ALA A 59 5.36 -2.77 10.03
N GLY A 60 4.12 -2.50 9.60
CA GLY A 60 2.94 -3.27 9.95
C GLY A 60 2.76 -4.58 9.21
N GLY A 61 3.68 -4.93 8.29
CA GLY A 61 3.59 -6.15 7.50
C GLY A 61 2.44 -6.16 6.50
N VAL A 62 1.94 -4.99 6.08
CA VAL A 62 0.89 -4.85 5.06
C VAL A 62 1.46 -5.03 3.67
N ILE A 63 2.67 -4.49 3.44
CA ILE A 63 3.39 -4.61 2.18
C ILE A 63 4.84 -5.03 2.41
N SER A 64 5.43 -5.70 1.41
CA SER A 64 6.85 -6.08 1.38
C SER A 64 7.49 -5.66 0.05
N PRO A 65 8.77 -5.26 0.00
CA PRO A 65 9.45 -4.95 -1.25
C PRO A 65 9.56 -6.21 -2.14
N SER A 66 9.22 -6.09 -3.41
CA SER A 66 9.31 -7.21 -4.36
C SER A 66 10.67 -7.24 -5.05
N LEU A 67 11.56 -8.10 -4.56
CA LEU A 67 12.94 -8.22 -5.07
C LEU A 67 13.02 -8.90 -6.44
N GLY A 68 12.04 -9.75 -6.80
CA GLY A 68 11.96 -10.42 -8.10
C GLY A 68 11.48 -9.53 -9.25
N SER A 69 10.94 -8.35 -8.94
CA SER A 69 10.32 -7.45 -9.93
C SER A 69 11.22 -6.31 -10.39
N PHE A 70 12.54 -6.42 -10.26
CA PHE A 70 13.50 -5.41 -10.73
C PHE A 70 13.30 -4.93 -12.18
N PRO A 71 13.02 -5.81 -13.17
CA PRO A 71 12.76 -5.38 -14.55
C PRO A 71 11.47 -4.56 -14.67
N GLU A 72 10.42 -4.94 -13.93
CA GLU A 72 9.13 -4.25 -13.88
C GLU A 72 9.23 -2.92 -13.10
N ALA A 73 10.02 -2.87 -12.03
CA ALA A 73 10.27 -1.67 -11.23
C ALA A 73 10.99 -0.59 -12.05
N THR A 74 11.87 -1.02 -12.97
CA THR A 74 12.55 -0.13 -13.91
C THR A 74 11.59 0.43 -14.96
N GLN A 75 10.67 -0.40 -15.49
CA GLN A 75 9.62 0.06 -16.42
C GLN A 75 8.60 0.98 -15.75
N GLN A 76 8.22 0.70 -14.50
CA GLN A 76 7.28 1.51 -13.73
C GLN A 76 7.95 2.67 -12.98
N ARG A 77 9.23 2.96 -13.24
CA ARG A 77 10.00 4.07 -12.65
C ARG A 77 9.84 4.18 -11.12
N GLY A 78 9.86 3.05 -10.41
CA GLY A 78 9.71 3.04 -8.97
C GLY A 78 9.64 1.64 -8.36
N PRO A 79 9.85 1.52 -7.05
CA PRO A 79 9.82 0.22 -6.38
C PRO A 79 8.43 -0.41 -6.47
N ILE A 80 8.42 -1.74 -6.59
CA ILE A 80 7.22 -2.57 -6.55
C ILE A 80 7.14 -3.23 -5.18
N TYR A 81 5.92 -3.29 -4.66
CA TYR A 81 5.60 -3.90 -3.39
C TYR A 81 4.62 -5.06 -3.60
N GLU A 82 4.76 -6.08 -2.78
CA GLU A 82 3.82 -7.19 -2.64
C GLU A 82 2.92 -6.92 -1.45
N LEU A 83 1.62 -7.11 -1.63
CA LEU A 83 0.63 -7.07 -0.57
C LEU A 83 0.67 -8.37 0.23
N ASN A 84 0.52 -8.28 1.55
CA ASN A 84 0.46 -9.45 2.40
C ASN A 84 -0.83 -10.27 2.14
N PRO A 85 -0.73 -11.49 1.60
CA PRO A 85 -1.91 -12.28 1.23
C PRO A 85 -2.78 -12.66 2.43
N SER A 86 -2.25 -12.66 3.66
CA SER A 86 -3.03 -12.91 4.88
C SER A 86 -3.94 -11.75 5.28
N LEU A 87 -3.68 -10.55 4.75
CA LEU A 87 -4.48 -9.34 5.00
C LEU A 87 -5.39 -9.02 3.82
N PHE A 88 -4.91 -9.34 2.62
CA PHE A 88 -5.62 -9.13 1.37
C PHE A 88 -6.12 -10.44 0.78
N THR A 89 -6.43 -11.42 1.65
CA THR A 89 -6.94 -12.74 1.25
C THR A 89 -7.90 -12.55 0.09
N ARG A 90 -7.54 -13.09 -1.08
CA ARG A 90 -8.45 -13.19 -2.23
C ARG A 90 -9.79 -13.58 -1.65
N ALA A 91 -10.81 -12.74 -1.84
CA ALA A 91 -12.17 -13.18 -1.66
C ALA A 91 -12.25 -14.51 -2.41
N GLY A 92 -12.33 -15.61 -1.66
CA GLY A 92 -12.43 -16.93 -2.23
C GLY A 92 -13.69 -16.91 -3.06
N THR A 93 -13.54 -16.93 -4.38
CA THR A 93 -14.60 -17.39 -5.25
C THR A 93 -14.82 -18.86 -4.91
N HIS A 94 -15.79 -19.11 -4.04
CA HIS A 94 -16.57 -20.33 -4.06
C HIS A 94 -17.53 -20.27 -5.24
#